data_AF-Q5CZ16-F1
#
_entry.id   AF-Q5CZ16-F1
#
_cell.length_a   1.000
_cell.length_b   1.000
_cell.length_c   1.000
_cell.angle_alpha   90.00
_cell.angle_beta   90.00
_cell.angle_gamma   90.00
#
_symmetry.space_group_name_H-M   'P 1'
#
loop_
_entity.id
_entity.type
_entity.pdbx_description
1 polymer ?
#
loop_
_entity_poly.entity_id
_entity_poly.type
_entity_poly.pdbx_seq_one_letter_code
_entity_poly.pdbx_strand_id
1 'polypeptide(L)'
;MLLRVLFLVVFLTCLYDLRVFSAHPYKSIVIHEVEESVIEEQIRAANRIASVSTDSVSLPSKLSAYNYCKTLSKLVGSKYHWGDVSYTWQKRFRRFGYWVCFRDCGGGGDCLYNSIISSLNLSNTSVSMLRRLVADQFVGINTTSLYSSDGNTKTSNIENIIDASGEILNTLNYNNTAHPNSNSNSNYTDLLSNWNETTYLERMEVLATTEAFGDWKDLWSPSSILNSNFQYGTDISTNIKKALLVHKFLSKPGNTHWGAQWDVNYIEKIYNVKVIILWKNRGIFYPTLGDQVDFTKIVLIYYDDAIGHFQVIGLKKMNSPPKSDLISVFSKEKIPTSLKKLYKDDTNNDLD
;
A
#
# COMPACT_ATOMS: atom_id res chain seq x y z
N MET A 1 20.59 18.75 24.23
CA MET A 1 20.63 18.24 22.84
C MET A 1 19.31 17.63 22.41
N LEU A 2 18.67 16.75 23.21
CA LEU A 2 17.36 16.16 22.90
C LEU A 2 16.24 17.17 22.58
N LEU A 3 16.15 18.29 23.31
CA LEU A 3 15.10 19.30 23.07
C LEU A 3 15.22 20.00 21.70
N ARG A 4 16.43 20.06 21.12
CA ARG A 4 16.65 20.65 19.79
C ARG A 4 16.32 19.67 18.66
N VAL A 5 16.50 18.37 18.87
CA VAL A 5 16.12 17.33 17.91
C VAL A 5 14.60 17.19 17.88
N LEU A 6 13.93 17.22 19.03
CA LEU A 6 12.46 17.17 19.09
C LEU A 6 11.83 18.39 18.41
N PHE A 7 12.39 19.59 18.63
CA PHE A 7 11.93 20.79 17.91
C PHE A 7 12.21 20.72 16.41
N LEU A 8 13.35 20.15 15.98
CA LEU A 8 13.66 20.02 14.56
C LEU A 8 12.74 19.00 13.87
N VAL A 9 12.44 17.88 14.53
CA VAL A 9 11.54 16.84 14.00
C VAL A 9 10.10 17.35 13.96
N VAL A 10 9.60 18.00 15.02
CA VAL A 10 8.28 18.63 15.04
C VAL A 10 8.18 19.78 14.04
N PHE A 11 9.25 20.57 13.87
CA PHE A 11 9.28 21.67 12.91
C PHE A 11 9.40 21.15 11.46
N LEU A 12 10.10 20.04 11.22
CA LEU A 12 10.15 19.38 9.92
C LEU A 12 8.83 18.68 9.59
N THR A 13 8.17 18.00 10.53
CA THR A 13 6.84 17.42 10.29
C THR A 13 5.78 18.50 10.14
N CYS A 14 5.78 19.57 10.95
CA CYS A 14 4.89 20.71 10.75
C CYS A 14 5.18 21.49 9.46
N LEU A 15 6.43 21.62 9.02
CA LEU A 15 6.76 22.27 7.73
C LEU A 15 6.49 21.36 6.53
N TYR A 16 6.55 20.04 6.70
CA TYR A 16 6.20 19.07 5.65
C TYR A 16 4.68 19.01 5.51
N ASP A 17 3.94 18.95 6.62
CA ASP A 17 2.50 19.17 6.64
C ASP A 17 2.17 20.56 6.09
N LEU A 18 2.83 21.64 6.49
CA LEU A 18 2.62 22.96 5.87
C LEU A 18 3.13 23.07 4.43
N ARG A 19 3.82 22.10 3.83
CA ARG A 19 4.12 22.10 2.38
C ARG A 19 3.12 21.24 1.59
N VAL A 20 2.59 20.20 2.21
CA VAL A 20 1.44 19.42 1.72
C VAL A 20 0.11 20.17 1.94
N PHE A 21 0.06 21.06 2.94
CA PHE A 21 -1.06 21.90 3.38
C PHE A 21 -0.75 23.40 3.33
N SER A 22 0.35 23.83 2.70
CA SER A 22 0.50 25.23 2.28
C SER A 22 -0.56 25.43 1.20
N ALA A 23 -1.71 25.87 1.66
CA ALA A 23 -2.68 26.58 0.88
C ALA A 23 -1.96 27.75 0.19
N HIS A 24 -1.42 27.48 -1.00
CA HIS A 24 -1.62 28.46 -2.05
C HIS A 24 -3.11 28.75 -2.05
N PRO A 25 -3.53 30.03 -1.98
CA PRO A 25 -4.94 30.36 -2.12
C PRO A 25 -5.39 29.65 -3.38
N TYR A 26 -6.38 28.75 -3.23
CA TYR A 26 -6.90 27.92 -4.30
C TYR A 26 -6.93 28.76 -5.56
N LYS A 27 -5.99 28.54 -6.47
CA LYS A 27 -6.21 28.90 -7.86
C LYS A 27 -7.39 28.01 -8.17
N SER A 28 -8.60 28.56 -8.18
CA SER A 28 -9.79 27.83 -8.54
C SER A 28 -9.39 27.07 -9.79
N ILE A 29 -9.28 25.75 -9.68
CA ILE A 29 -9.17 24.94 -10.87
C ILE A 29 -10.47 25.29 -11.55
N VAL A 30 -10.38 26.14 -12.58
CA VAL A 30 -11.46 26.34 -13.52
C VAL A 30 -11.57 24.96 -14.14
N ILE A 31 -12.37 24.13 -13.50
CA ILE A 31 -12.99 23.00 -14.13
C ILE A 31 -13.77 23.70 -15.22
N HIS A 32 -13.21 23.75 -16.43
CA HIS A 32 -14.02 24.03 -17.59
C HIS A 32 -15.13 23.01 -17.50
N GLU A 33 -16.33 23.48 -17.12
CA GLU A 33 -17.55 22.74 -17.29
C GLU A 33 -17.59 22.43 -18.77
N VAL A 34 -17.11 21.24 -19.12
CA VAL A 34 -17.42 20.64 -20.40
C VAL A 34 -18.92 20.47 -20.31
N GLU A 35 -19.64 21.33 -21.03
CA GLU A 35 -21.09 21.28 -21.10
C GLU A 35 -21.50 19.84 -21.36
N GLU A 36 -22.52 19.38 -20.62
CA GLU A 36 -23.07 18.04 -20.77
C GLU A 36 -23.44 17.74 -22.24
N SER A 37 -23.81 18.78 -22.99
CA SER A 37 -24.03 18.79 -24.44
C SER A 37 -22.84 18.26 -25.24
N VAL A 38 -21.59 18.61 -24.88
CA VAL A 38 -20.37 18.19 -25.59
C VAL A 38 -20.06 16.72 -25.32
N ILE A 39 -20.33 16.24 -24.10
CA ILE A 39 -20.18 14.82 -23.74
C ILE A 39 -21.24 13.99 -24.47
N GLU A 40 -22.49 14.45 -24.49
CA GLU A 40 -23.56 13.82 -25.26
C GLU A 40 -23.27 13.83 -26.76
N GLU A 41 -22.70 14.90 -27.29
CA GLU A 41 -22.35 15.00 -28.70
C GLU A 41 -21.20 14.05 -29.07
N GLN A 42 -20.20 13.89 -28.20
CA GLN A 42 -19.14 12.88 -28.39
C GLN A 42 -19.68 11.44 -28.29
N ILE A 43 -20.62 11.18 -27.38
CA ILE A 43 -21.32 9.88 -27.29
C ILE A 43 -22.14 9.64 -28.56
N ARG A 44 -22.88 10.65 -29.03
CA ARG A 44 -23.65 10.58 -30.28
C ARG A 44 -22.73 10.38 -31.49
N ALA A 45 -21.59 11.05 -31.54
CA ALA A 45 -20.60 10.90 -32.61
C ALA A 45 -19.97 9.49 -32.60
N ALA A 46 -19.60 8.96 -31.44
CA ALA A 46 -19.11 7.58 -31.30
C ALA A 46 -20.18 6.54 -31.70
N ASN A 47 -21.45 6.80 -31.39
CA ASN A 47 -22.57 5.94 -31.80
C ASN A 47 -22.85 6.04 -33.32
N ARG A 48 -22.65 7.20 -33.95
CA ARG A 48 -22.75 7.37 -35.41
C ARG A 48 -21.63 6.66 -36.17
N ILE A 49 -20.42 6.64 -35.61
CA ILE A 49 -19.28 5.89 -36.19
C ILE A 49 -19.53 4.38 -36.08
N ALA A 50 -20.15 3.92 -34.99
CA ALA A 50 -20.54 2.52 -34.84
C ALA A 50 -21.69 2.09 -35.79
N SER A 51 -22.60 3.00 -36.17
CA SER A 51 -23.73 2.67 -37.04
C SER A 51 -23.39 2.45 -38.52
N VAL A 52 -22.12 2.63 -38.93
CA VAL A 52 -21.64 2.28 -40.28
C VAL A 52 -21.09 0.84 -40.36
N SER A 53 -20.98 0.16 -39.21
CA SER A 53 -20.67 -1.26 -39.12
C SER A 53 -21.94 -2.04 -38.74
N THR A 54 -22.61 -2.60 -39.73
CA THR A 54 -23.69 -3.56 -39.49
C THR A 54 -23.13 -4.74 -38.69
N ASP A 55 -23.84 -5.10 -37.61
CA ASP A 55 -23.65 -6.20 -36.65
C ASP A 55 -22.79 -5.99 -35.39
N SER A 56 -22.34 -4.77 -35.08
CA SER A 56 -21.76 -4.49 -33.74
C SER A 56 -22.49 -3.38 -32.99
N VAL A 57 -23.54 -3.75 -32.24
CA VAL A 57 -24.15 -2.84 -31.26
C VAL A 57 -23.07 -2.40 -30.29
N SER A 58 -22.65 -1.13 -30.39
CA SER A 58 -21.52 -0.62 -29.62
C SER A 58 -21.83 -0.71 -28.13
N LEU A 59 -20.85 -1.25 -27.38
CA LEU A 59 -20.85 -1.37 -25.91
C LEU A 59 -21.40 -0.14 -25.14
N PRO A 60 -21.21 1.12 -25.60
CA PRO A 60 -21.71 2.31 -24.91
C PRO A 60 -23.24 2.42 -24.78
N SER A 61 -24.02 1.89 -25.73
CA SER A 61 -25.49 2.09 -25.73
C SER A 61 -26.24 1.22 -24.71
N LYS A 62 -25.59 0.17 -24.19
CA LYS A 62 -26.17 -0.78 -23.21
C LYS A 62 -25.80 -0.49 -21.75
N LEU A 63 -24.92 0.48 -21.49
CA LEU A 63 -24.45 0.78 -20.15
C LEU A 63 -25.26 1.93 -19.55
N SER A 64 -26.15 1.61 -18.61
CA SER A 64 -26.78 2.63 -17.75
C SER A 64 -25.71 3.40 -16.98
N ALA A 65 -25.96 4.67 -16.68
CA ALA A 65 -25.02 5.53 -15.94
C ALA A 65 -24.62 4.97 -14.55
N TYR A 66 -25.41 4.04 -14.00
CA TYR A 66 -25.17 3.31 -12.76
C TYR A 66 -25.03 1.81 -13.04
N ASN A 67 -24.13 1.13 -12.33
CA ASN A 67 -23.77 -0.30 -12.45
C ASN A 67 -23.02 -0.70 -13.74
N TYR A 68 -22.24 0.21 -14.33
CA TYR A 68 -21.54 -0.09 -15.59
C TYR A 68 -20.44 -1.14 -15.38
N CYS A 69 -19.65 -1.09 -14.29
CA CYS A 69 -18.60 -2.07 -14.00
C CYS A 69 -19.16 -3.47 -13.77
N LYS A 70 -20.34 -3.57 -13.14
CA LYS A 70 -21.03 -4.83 -12.94
C LYS A 70 -21.49 -5.43 -14.27
N THR A 71 -22.04 -4.60 -15.15
CA THR A 71 -22.43 -5.02 -16.51
C THR A 71 -21.20 -5.39 -17.35
N LEU A 72 -20.15 -4.57 -17.29
CA LEU A 72 -18.88 -4.82 -17.96
C LEU A 72 -18.25 -6.15 -17.51
N SER A 73 -18.22 -6.43 -16.21
CA SER A 73 -17.71 -7.69 -15.65
C SER A 73 -18.39 -8.91 -16.28
N LYS A 74 -19.72 -8.88 -16.41
CA LYS A 74 -20.50 -9.96 -17.03
C LYS A 74 -20.19 -10.09 -18.51
N LEU A 75 -20.10 -8.97 -19.23
CA LEU A 75 -19.86 -8.96 -20.67
C LEU A 75 -18.46 -9.46 -21.04
N VAL A 76 -17.44 -9.12 -20.24
CA VAL A 76 -16.06 -9.56 -20.48
C VAL A 76 -15.80 -10.96 -19.93
N GLY A 77 -16.75 -11.55 -19.18
CA GLY A 77 -16.57 -12.82 -18.50
C GLY A 77 -15.44 -12.76 -17.47
N SER A 78 -15.28 -11.62 -16.77
CA SER A 78 -14.20 -11.45 -15.81
C SER A 78 -14.35 -12.46 -14.67
N LYS A 79 -13.21 -13.00 -14.20
CA LYS A 79 -13.18 -13.81 -12.99
C LYS A 79 -13.52 -13.00 -11.72
N TYR A 80 -13.55 -11.68 -11.83
CA TYR A 80 -13.76 -10.77 -10.71
C TYR A 80 -15.10 -10.05 -10.80
N HIS A 81 -15.64 -9.71 -9.64
CA HIS A 81 -16.80 -8.83 -9.52
C HIS A 81 -16.34 -7.38 -9.41
N TRP A 82 -16.36 -6.65 -10.53
CA TRP A 82 -16.01 -5.24 -10.53
C TRP A 82 -17.20 -4.36 -10.16
N GLY A 83 -16.95 -3.41 -9.25
CA GLY A 83 -17.85 -2.34 -8.84
C GLY A 83 -17.43 -0.99 -9.42
N ASP A 84 -18.38 -0.06 -9.43
CA ASP A 84 -18.17 1.29 -9.95
C ASP A 84 -17.34 2.11 -8.96
N VAL A 85 -16.28 2.78 -9.42
CA VAL A 85 -15.64 3.81 -8.60
C VAL A 85 -16.56 5.03 -8.45
N SER A 86 -16.21 5.94 -7.54
CA SER A 86 -16.91 7.23 -7.40
C SER A 86 -17.08 7.95 -8.74
N TYR A 87 -18.19 8.68 -8.88
CA TYR A 87 -18.49 9.47 -10.07
C TYR A 87 -17.32 10.35 -10.52
N THR A 88 -16.63 11.01 -9.58
CA THR A 88 -15.48 11.88 -9.86
C THR A 88 -14.38 11.13 -10.61
N TRP A 89 -13.96 9.96 -10.12
CA TRP A 89 -12.96 9.12 -10.79
C TRP A 89 -13.42 8.63 -12.15
N GLN A 90 -14.68 8.19 -12.24
CA GLN A 90 -15.23 7.72 -13.50
C GLN A 90 -15.25 8.85 -14.55
N LYS A 91 -15.65 10.08 -14.18
CA LYS A 91 -15.61 11.27 -15.04
C LYS A 91 -14.17 11.59 -15.48
N ARG A 92 -13.19 11.54 -14.56
CA ARG A 92 -11.78 11.86 -14.84
C ARG A 92 -11.13 10.91 -15.84
N PHE A 93 -11.41 9.62 -15.77
CA PHE A 93 -10.86 8.63 -16.71
C PHE A 93 -11.66 8.56 -18.02
N ARG A 94 -12.97 8.81 -17.97
CA ARG A 94 -13.84 8.79 -19.16
C ARG A 94 -13.43 9.81 -20.22
N ARG A 95 -12.96 11.00 -19.83
CA ARG A 95 -12.44 12.02 -20.78
C ARG A 95 -11.23 11.54 -21.59
N PHE A 96 -10.57 10.47 -21.14
CA PHE A 96 -9.46 9.83 -21.85
C PHE A 96 -9.85 8.49 -22.51
N GLY A 97 -11.15 8.18 -22.57
CA GLY A 97 -11.66 6.95 -23.16
C GLY A 97 -11.36 5.70 -22.33
N TYR A 98 -11.38 5.80 -20.99
CA TYR A 98 -11.21 4.65 -20.08
C TYR A 98 -12.46 4.42 -19.23
N TRP A 99 -12.82 3.14 -19.07
CA TRP A 99 -13.57 2.63 -17.94
C TRP A 99 -12.61 2.39 -16.78
N VAL A 100 -12.98 2.84 -15.59
CA VAL A 100 -12.25 2.56 -14.34
C VAL A 100 -13.20 1.85 -13.40
N CYS A 101 -12.79 0.74 -12.80
CA CYS A 101 -13.60 0.00 -11.85
C CYS A 101 -12.75 -0.37 -10.64
N PHE A 102 -13.39 -0.65 -9.51
CA PHE A 102 -12.72 -1.30 -8.39
C PHE A 102 -13.18 -2.74 -8.24
N ARG A 103 -12.37 -3.60 -7.62
CA ARG A 103 -12.84 -4.89 -7.09
C ARG A 103 -12.42 -5.02 -5.64
N ASP A 104 -13.33 -5.52 -4.82
CA ASP A 104 -13.04 -5.81 -3.42
C ASP A 104 -12.20 -7.10 -3.31
N CYS A 105 -11.24 -7.10 -2.38
CA CYS A 105 -10.35 -8.24 -2.13
C CYS A 105 -10.42 -8.72 -0.67
N GLY A 106 -11.49 -8.34 0.05
CA GLY A 106 -11.73 -8.73 1.44
C GLY A 106 -11.53 -7.56 2.39
N GLY A 107 -12.33 -7.50 3.46
CA GLY A 107 -12.36 -6.37 4.40
C GLY A 107 -11.45 -6.52 5.63
N GLY A 108 -11.49 -5.51 6.49
CA GLY A 108 -10.72 -5.44 7.74
C GLY A 108 -9.27 -4.99 7.54
N GLY A 109 -8.43 -5.22 8.55
CA GLY A 109 -7.03 -4.78 8.57
C GLY A 109 -6.17 -5.37 7.44
N ASP A 110 -6.61 -6.45 6.78
CA ASP A 110 -5.86 -7.14 5.73
C ASP A 110 -6.10 -6.60 4.30
N CYS A 111 -7.02 -5.65 4.12
CA CYS A 111 -7.50 -5.22 2.80
C CYS A 111 -6.38 -4.69 1.88
N LEU A 112 -5.37 -3.97 2.42
CA LEU A 112 -4.21 -3.52 1.65
C LEU A 112 -3.43 -4.70 1.08
N TYR A 113 -3.02 -5.63 1.94
CA TYR A 113 -2.21 -6.78 1.57
C TYR A 113 -2.94 -7.69 0.59
N ASN A 114 -4.22 -7.96 0.82
CA ASN A 114 -5.07 -8.71 -0.12
C ASN A 114 -5.16 -8.03 -1.48
N SER A 115 -5.33 -6.71 -1.51
CA SER A 115 -5.40 -5.96 -2.77
C SER A 115 -4.10 -6.02 -3.56
N ILE A 116 -2.95 -5.96 -2.88
CA ILE A 116 -1.63 -6.09 -3.51
C ILE A 116 -1.42 -7.52 -4.06
N ILE A 117 -1.65 -8.55 -3.24
CA ILE A 117 -1.52 -9.96 -3.64
C ILE A 117 -2.42 -10.25 -4.85
N SER A 118 -3.66 -9.79 -4.80
CA SER A 118 -4.66 -9.95 -5.86
C SER A 118 -4.25 -9.21 -7.14
N SER A 119 -3.75 -7.97 -7.03
CA SER A 119 -3.33 -7.17 -8.19
C SER A 119 -2.14 -7.78 -8.92
N LEU A 120 -1.12 -8.19 -8.16
CA LEU A 120 0.12 -8.75 -8.68
C LEU A 120 0.00 -10.25 -9.02
N ASN A 121 -1.14 -10.88 -8.71
CA ASN A 121 -1.40 -12.30 -8.93
C ASN A 121 -0.33 -13.19 -8.27
N LEU A 122 0.00 -12.89 -7.01
CA LEU A 122 1.04 -13.59 -6.25
C LEU A 122 0.51 -14.91 -5.69
N SER A 123 0.47 -15.97 -6.51
CA SER A 123 -0.11 -17.27 -6.13
C SER A 123 0.56 -17.92 -4.92
N ASN A 124 1.83 -17.59 -4.67
CA ASN A 124 2.64 -18.21 -3.61
C ASN A 124 2.85 -17.27 -2.42
N THR A 125 2.12 -16.15 -2.34
CA THR A 125 2.21 -15.20 -1.23
C THR A 125 0.87 -15.13 -0.51
N SER A 126 0.85 -15.57 0.75
CA SER A 126 -0.29 -15.35 1.65
C SER A 126 -0.23 -13.97 2.31
N VAL A 127 -1.35 -13.51 2.87
CA VAL A 127 -1.41 -12.26 3.66
C VAL A 127 -0.38 -12.29 4.80
N SER A 128 -0.31 -13.39 5.54
CA SER A 128 0.66 -13.57 6.64
C SER A 128 2.10 -13.45 6.15
N MET A 129 2.42 -14.00 4.97
CA MET A 129 3.75 -13.90 4.39
C MET A 129 4.09 -12.46 4.02
N LEU A 130 3.19 -11.75 3.34
CA LEU A 130 3.44 -10.35 2.95
C LEU A 130 3.53 -9.44 4.18
N ARG A 131 2.62 -9.57 5.14
CA ARG A 131 2.68 -8.83 6.41
C ARG A 131 3.99 -9.05 7.15
N ARG A 132 4.49 -10.30 7.19
CA ARG A 132 5.80 -10.61 7.77
C ARG A 132 6.93 -9.90 7.03
N LEU A 133 6.96 -9.95 5.70
CA LEU A 133 8.00 -9.25 4.92
C LEU A 133 7.97 -7.73 5.17
N VAL A 134 6.78 -7.15 5.31
CA VAL A 134 6.63 -5.72 5.64
C VAL A 134 7.08 -5.45 7.08
N ALA A 135 6.72 -6.30 8.03
CA ALA A 135 7.15 -6.19 9.42
C ALA A 135 8.68 -6.29 9.54
N ASP A 136 9.31 -7.26 8.86
CA ASP A 136 10.77 -7.43 8.75
C ASP A 136 11.44 -6.13 8.29
N GLN A 137 10.92 -5.53 7.21
CA GLN A 137 11.44 -4.27 6.69
C GLN A 137 11.26 -3.10 7.67
N PHE A 138 10.13 -3.05 8.40
CA PHE A 138 9.86 -2.02 9.40
C PHE A 138 10.80 -2.14 10.61
N VAL A 139 10.96 -3.34 11.18
CA VAL A 139 11.77 -3.53 12.39
C VAL A 139 13.27 -3.69 12.09
N GLY A 140 13.64 -3.90 10.82
CA GLY A 140 15.02 -4.10 10.39
C GLY A 140 15.59 -5.47 10.76
N ILE A 141 14.72 -6.48 10.88
CA ILE A 141 15.07 -7.86 11.25
C ILE A 141 14.72 -8.76 10.07
N ASN A 142 15.55 -9.76 9.78
CA ASN A 142 15.26 -10.74 8.73
C ASN A 142 14.72 -12.03 9.34
N THR A 143 13.41 -12.12 9.55
CA THR A 143 12.81 -13.34 10.10
C THR A 143 12.64 -14.45 9.05
N THR A 144 12.90 -14.20 7.77
CA THR A 144 12.76 -15.21 6.71
C THR A 144 13.58 -16.48 6.95
N SER A 145 14.73 -16.38 7.63
CA SER A 145 15.55 -17.55 8.02
C SER A 145 14.92 -18.40 9.12
N LEU A 146 13.94 -17.86 9.86
CA LEU A 146 13.25 -18.53 10.97
C LEU A 146 12.04 -19.35 10.51
N TYR A 147 11.56 -19.14 9.28
CA TYR A 147 10.39 -19.80 8.74
C TYR A 147 10.77 -20.73 7.58
N SER A 148 10.16 -21.92 7.51
CA SER A 148 10.41 -22.83 6.39
C SER A 148 9.80 -22.25 5.10
N SER A 149 10.45 -22.58 3.97
CA SER A 149 10.06 -22.22 2.59
C SER A 149 8.63 -22.61 2.21
N ASP A 150 8.06 -23.57 2.92
CA ASP A 150 6.80 -24.25 2.70
C ASP A 150 5.68 -23.73 3.63
N GLY A 151 5.97 -22.73 4.47
CA GLY A 151 4.96 -21.93 5.18
C GLY A 151 4.17 -22.66 6.27
N ASN A 152 4.34 -23.98 6.42
CA ASN A 152 3.45 -24.82 7.22
C ASN A 152 3.97 -25.23 8.61
N THR A 153 5.25 -25.06 8.97
CA THR A 153 5.80 -25.17 10.35
C THR A 153 7.31 -24.92 10.27
N LYS A 154 8.06 -24.32 11.20
CA LYS A 154 7.89 -24.03 12.62
C LYS A 154 7.66 -22.53 12.84
N THR A 155 6.54 -22.16 13.44
CA THR A 155 6.57 -21.03 14.37
C THR A 155 7.49 -21.45 15.51
N SER A 156 8.80 -21.19 15.41
CA SER A 156 9.50 -20.81 16.64
C SER A 156 8.63 -19.70 17.21
N ASN A 157 7.97 -19.98 18.34
CA ASN A 157 7.04 -19.05 18.93
C ASN A 157 7.81 -17.73 19.05
N ILE A 158 7.35 -16.66 18.41
CA ILE A 158 8.03 -15.38 18.46
C ILE A 158 8.23 -14.96 19.94
N GLU A 159 7.36 -15.44 20.83
CA GLU A 159 7.51 -15.34 22.29
C GLU A 159 8.79 -16.03 22.78
N ASN A 160 9.05 -17.28 22.39
CA ASN A 160 10.30 -17.97 22.71
C ASN A 160 11.53 -17.22 22.15
N ILE A 161 11.41 -16.56 21.00
CA ILE A 161 12.50 -15.74 20.42
C ILE A 161 12.67 -14.44 21.23
N ILE A 162 11.57 -13.79 21.61
CA ILE A 162 11.59 -12.58 22.45
C ILE A 162 12.26 -12.91 23.79
N ASP A 163 11.86 -14.03 24.42
CA ASP A 163 12.43 -14.48 25.68
C ASP A 163 13.93 -14.81 25.53
N ALA A 164 14.31 -15.53 24.48
CA ALA A 164 15.71 -15.90 24.20
C ALA A 164 16.59 -14.75 23.68
N SER A 165 16.00 -13.64 23.17
CA SER A 165 16.76 -12.55 22.55
C SER A 165 17.74 -11.85 23.49
N GLY A 166 17.47 -11.88 24.81
CA GLY A 166 18.41 -11.38 25.82
C GLY A 166 19.70 -12.21 25.88
N GLU A 167 19.61 -13.53 25.72
CA GLU A 167 20.77 -14.42 25.69
C GLU A 167 21.54 -14.30 24.36
N ILE A 168 20.82 -14.08 23.25
CA ILE A 168 21.41 -13.91 21.91
C ILE A 168 22.30 -12.66 21.86
N LEU A 169 21.83 -11.53 22.39
CA LEU A 169 22.61 -10.29 22.45
C LEU A 169 23.91 -10.44 23.25
N ASN A 170 23.84 -11.12 24.40
CA ASN A 170 25.02 -11.38 25.24
C ASN A 170 26.03 -12.27 24.51
N THR A 171 25.56 -13.26 23.73
CA THR A 171 26.40 -14.19 22.97
C THR A 171 27.06 -13.52 21.76
N LEU A 172 26.36 -12.62 21.06
CA LEU A 172 26.91 -11.85 19.92
C LEU A 172 28.05 -10.92 20.36
N ASN A 173 27.89 -10.24 21.49
CA ASN A 173 28.92 -9.37 22.04
C ASN A 173 30.16 -10.14 22.51
N TYR A 174 29.98 -11.38 23.00
CA TYR A 174 31.07 -12.25 23.45
C TYR A 174 31.87 -12.86 22.28
N ASN A 175 31.19 -13.30 21.21
CA ASN A 175 31.85 -13.96 20.07
C ASN A 175 32.67 -13.01 19.19
N ASN A 176 32.48 -11.70 19.29
CA ASN A 176 33.40 -10.73 18.69
C ASN A 176 34.77 -10.67 19.39
N THR A 177 34.95 -11.41 20.51
CA THR A 177 36.21 -11.47 21.26
C THR A 177 36.82 -12.87 21.41
N ALA A 178 36.15 -13.94 20.93
CA ALA A 178 36.62 -15.32 21.10
C ALA A 178 36.37 -16.22 19.89
N HIS A 179 37.32 -17.13 19.63
CA HIS A 179 37.39 -18.05 18.48
C HIS A 179 36.10 -18.84 18.19
N PRO A 180 35.75 -19.08 16.90
CA PRO A 180 34.48 -19.70 16.52
C PRO A 180 34.57 -21.22 16.61
N ASN A 181 33.91 -21.84 17.59
CA ASN A 181 33.67 -23.28 17.56
C ASN A 181 32.38 -23.64 18.32
N SER A 182 31.21 -23.35 17.73
CA SER A 182 29.96 -24.06 18.06
C SER A 182 28.93 -23.95 16.92
N ASN A 183 28.40 -25.11 16.50
CA ASN A 183 27.59 -25.31 15.29
C ASN A 183 26.08 -25.04 15.47
N SER A 184 25.64 -24.37 16.54
CA SER A 184 24.21 -24.12 16.83
C SER A 184 23.78 -22.65 16.78
N ASN A 185 24.71 -21.71 16.55
CA ASN A 185 24.46 -20.26 16.65
C ASN A 185 24.22 -19.54 15.30
N SER A 186 24.31 -20.24 14.16
CA SER A 186 24.30 -19.61 12.83
C SER A 186 22.99 -18.87 12.49
N ASN A 187 21.84 -19.35 12.99
CA ASN A 187 20.55 -18.78 12.57
C ASN A 187 20.22 -17.44 13.26
N TYR A 188 20.77 -17.18 14.45
CA TYR A 188 20.51 -15.95 15.21
C TYR A 188 21.47 -14.82 14.83
N THR A 189 22.70 -15.15 14.41
CA THR A 189 23.63 -14.17 13.82
C THR A 189 23.05 -13.57 12.54
N ASP A 190 22.40 -14.38 11.71
CA ASP A 190 21.80 -13.91 10.46
C ASP A 190 20.59 -12.99 10.71
N LEU A 191 19.79 -13.30 11.74
CA LEU A 191 18.60 -12.54 12.14
C LEU A 191 18.92 -11.06 12.44
N LEU A 192 20.05 -10.81 13.11
CA LEU A 192 20.45 -9.49 13.63
C LEU A 192 21.63 -8.87 12.88
N SER A 193 22.20 -9.56 11.90
CA SER A 193 23.41 -9.16 11.15
C SER A 193 23.38 -7.73 10.61
N ASN A 194 22.19 -7.21 10.29
CA ASN A 194 21.98 -5.87 9.75
C ASN A 194 20.99 -5.02 10.56
N TRP A 195 20.69 -5.43 11.80
CA TRP A 195 19.73 -4.71 12.63
C TRP A 195 20.32 -3.36 13.05
N ASN A 196 19.58 -2.28 12.79
CA ASN A 196 19.95 -0.91 13.14
C ASN A 196 18.96 -0.37 14.17
N GLU A 197 19.40 -0.31 15.41
CA GLU A 197 18.60 0.15 16.55
C GLU A 197 18.13 1.60 16.36
N THR A 198 19.00 2.51 15.91
CA THR A 198 18.65 3.91 15.67
C THR A 198 17.52 4.04 14.67
N THR A 199 17.63 3.36 13.53
CA THR A 199 16.59 3.37 12.48
C THR A 199 15.27 2.80 13.00
N TYR A 200 15.32 1.74 13.81
CA TYR A 200 14.11 1.17 14.43
C TYR A 200 13.45 2.17 15.40
N LEU A 201 14.23 2.82 16.27
CA LEU A 201 13.73 3.80 17.24
C LEU A 201 13.12 5.01 16.55
N GLU A 202 13.77 5.56 15.51
CA GLU A 202 13.22 6.67 14.72
C GLU A 202 11.85 6.32 14.11
N ARG A 203 11.70 5.10 13.58
CA ARG A 203 10.41 4.63 13.04
C ARG A 203 9.35 4.48 14.14
N MET A 204 9.75 3.98 15.31
CA MET A 204 8.85 3.88 16.46
C MET A 204 8.41 5.24 17.01
N GLU A 205 9.30 6.24 17.02
CA GLU A 205 8.97 7.61 17.39
C GLU A 205 7.93 8.22 16.42
N VAL A 206 8.05 7.94 15.12
CA VAL A 206 7.03 8.33 14.14
C VAL A 206 5.68 7.68 14.47
N LEU A 207 5.64 6.37 14.75
CA LEU A 207 4.38 5.70 15.12
C LEU A 207 3.79 6.23 16.44
N ALA A 208 4.61 6.46 17.45
CA ALA A 208 4.20 7.06 18.72
C ALA A 208 3.63 8.48 18.52
N THR A 209 4.20 9.23 17.59
CA THR A 209 3.71 10.56 17.20
C THR A 209 2.34 10.45 16.51
N THR A 210 2.18 9.54 15.56
CA THR A 210 0.88 9.25 14.90
C THR A 210 -0.20 8.86 15.93
N GLU A 211 0.19 8.09 16.95
CA GLU A 211 -0.69 7.75 18.08
C GLU A 211 -1.08 8.98 18.90
N ALA A 212 -0.13 9.84 19.24
CA ALA A 212 -0.40 11.07 19.98
C ALA A 212 -1.36 12.02 19.25
N PHE A 213 -1.36 12.00 17.90
CA PHE A 213 -2.30 12.77 17.08
C PHE A 213 -3.66 12.09 16.86
N GLY A 214 -3.84 10.85 17.33
CA GLY A 214 -5.10 10.11 17.23
C GLY A 214 -5.33 9.41 15.88
N ASP A 215 -4.32 9.40 15.02
CA ASP A 215 -4.37 8.72 13.71
C ASP A 215 -4.06 7.22 13.82
N TRP A 216 -3.45 6.80 14.93
CA TRP A 216 -3.22 5.39 15.23
C TRP A 216 -4.49 4.72 15.75
N LYS A 217 -5.00 3.75 15.00
CA LYS A 217 -6.28 3.07 15.30
C LYS A 217 -6.14 1.60 15.68
N ASP A 218 -4.91 1.10 15.76
CA ASP A 218 -4.67 -0.29 16.13
C ASP A 218 -4.83 -0.50 17.64
N LEU A 219 -5.08 -1.75 18.02
CA LEU A 219 -5.34 -2.13 19.42
C LEU A 219 -4.07 -2.13 20.30
N TRP A 220 -2.89 -1.96 19.71
CA TRP A 220 -1.62 -1.90 20.42
C TRP A 220 -1.02 -0.49 20.34
N SER A 221 -0.37 -0.04 21.39
CA SER A 221 0.20 1.30 21.55
C SER A 221 1.72 1.34 21.24
N PRO A 222 2.15 2.04 20.17
CA PRO A 222 3.56 2.30 19.89
C PRO A 222 4.28 3.04 21.02
N SER A 223 3.64 4.06 21.61
CA SER A 223 4.22 4.85 22.71
C SER A 223 4.44 4.00 23.96
N SER A 224 3.51 3.09 24.25
CA SER A 224 3.65 2.18 25.40
C SER A 224 4.81 1.21 25.20
N ILE A 225 4.97 0.65 24.00
CA ILE A 225 6.11 -0.23 23.68
C ILE A 225 7.44 0.54 23.75
N LEU A 226 7.48 1.77 23.22
CA LEU A 226 8.69 2.59 23.20
C LEU A 226 9.17 2.93 24.62
N ASN A 227 8.25 3.26 25.53
CA ASN A 227 8.56 3.83 26.84
C ASN A 227 8.50 2.83 28.02
N SER A 228 8.10 1.58 27.79
CA SER A 228 7.96 0.57 28.85
C SER A 228 8.97 -0.55 28.72
N ASN A 229 9.23 -1.22 29.84
CA ASN A 229 10.04 -2.45 29.88
C ASN A 229 9.18 -3.71 29.92
N PHE A 230 7.86 -3.59 30.08
CA PHE A 230 6.93 -4.71 30.10
C PHE A 230 5.61 -4.28 29.49
N GLN A 231 5.11 -5.02 28.51
CA GLN A 231 3.85 -4.69 27.84
C GLN A 231 3.19 -5.97 27.29
N TYR A 232 1.85 -6.03 27.35
CA TYR A 232 1.05 -7.18 26.89
C TYR A 232 1.47 -8.54 27.47
N GLY A 233 1.96 -8.54 28.72
CA GLY A 233 2.42 -9.77 29.38
C GLY A 233 3.82 -10.22 28.98
N THR A 234 4.59 -9.38 28.28
CA THR A 234 5.92 -9.71 27.76
C THR A 234 6.96 -8.72 28.27
N ASP A 235 8.12 -9.23 28.71
CA ASP A 235 9.30 -8.41 28.98
C ASP A 235 9.86 -7.85 27.67
N ILE A 236 9.95 -6.53 27.59
CA ILE A 236 10.48 -5.76 26.45
C ILE A 236 11.52 -4.74 26.91
N SER A 237 12.26 -5.07 27.96
CA SER A 237 13.30 -4.22 28.56
C SER A 237 14.45 -3.82 27.61
N THR A 238 14.62 -4.51 26.49
CA THR A 238 15.62 -4.17 25.45
C THR A 238 14.95 -3.75 24.15
N ASN A 239 15.64 -2.91 23.37
CA ASN A 239 15.10 -2.41 22.10
C ASN A 239 14.90 -3.52 21.06
N ILE A 240 15.69 -4.61 21.11
CA ILE A 240 15.43 -5.77 20.25
C ILE A 240 14.15 -6.51 20.64
N LYS A 241 13.86 -6.65 21.94
CA LYS A 241 12.62 -7.28 22.41
C LYS A 241 11.40 -6.45 21.99
N LYS A 242 11.51 -5.11 22.07
CA LYS A 242 10.51 -4.18 21.53
C LYS A 242 10.31 -4.39 20.03
N ALA A 243 11.40 -4.47 19.26
CA ALA A 243 11.35 -4.70 17.81
C ALA A 243 10.65 -6.03 17.47
N LEU A 244 10.98 -7.11 18.16
CA LEU A 244 10.33 -8.42 17.98
C LEU A 244 8.84 -8.41 18.37
N LEU A 245 8.46 -7.68 19.42
CA LEU A 245 7.06 -7.51 19.80
C LEU A 245 6.28 -6.70 18.75
N VAL A 246 6.87 -5.62 18.21
CA VAL A 246 6.26 -4.85 17.11
C VAL A 246 6.13 -5.71 15.86
N HIS A 247 7.16 -6.48 15.52
CA HIS A 247 7.10 -7.44 14.42
C HIS A 247 5.92 -8.41 14.59
N LYS A 248 5.72 -8.97 15.80
CA LYS A 248 4.58 -9.85 16.11
C LYS A 248 3.23 -9.17 15.79
N PHE A 249 3.06 -7.90 16.16
CA PHE A 249 1.80 -7.19 15.88
C PHE A 249 1.60 -6.90 14.39
N LEU A 250 2.63 -6.40 13.71
CA LEU A 250 2.53 -6.06 12.29
C LEU A 250 2.35 -7.28 11.38
N SER A 251 3.04 -8.38 11.71
CA SER A 251 2.99 -9.62 10.93
C SER A 251 1.68 -10.41 11.11
N LYS A 252 0.92 -10.15 12.18
CA LYS A 252 -0.31 -10.89 12.51
C LYS A 252 -1.47 -10.47 11.59
N PRO A 253 -2.09 -11.41 10.85
CA PRO A 253 -3.29 -11.13 10.06
C PRO A 253 -4.49 -10.68 10.89
N GLY A 254 -5.51 -10.19 10.20
CA GLY A 254 -6.76 -9.69 10.76
C GLY A 254 -6.68 -8.23 11.19
N ASN A 255 -7.53 -7.85 12.15
CA ASN A 255 -7.65 -6.46 12.62
C ASN A 255 -6.59 -6.09 13.69
N THR A 256 -5.40 -6.68 13.60
CA THR A 256 -4.29 -6.34 14.52
C THR A 256 -3.57 -5.07 14.08
N HIS A 257 -3.44 -4.88 12.77
CA HIS A 257 -2.82 -3.73 12.17
C HIS A 257 -3.51 -3.38 10.84
N TRP A 258 -3.91 -2.13 10.67
CA TRP A 258 -4.48 -1.61 9.43
C TRP A 258 -3.38 -1.00 8.57
N GLY A 259 -3.25 -1.46 7.32
CA GLY A 259 -2.20 -1.01 6.43
C GLY A 259 -2.15 0.52 6.29
N ALA A 260 -0.95 1.07 6.44
CA ALA A 260 -0.65 2.49 6.41
C ALA A 260 0.28 2.86 5.26
N GLN A 261 0.60 4.15 5.15
CA GLN A 261 1.45 4.67 4.07
C GLN A 261 2.86 4.05 4.05
N TRP A 262 3.41 3.69 5.22
CA TRP A 262 4.73 3.07 5.29
C TRP A 262 4.69 1.60 4.87
N ASP A 263 3.59 0.86 5.08
CA ASP A 263 3.40 -0.48 4.51
C ASP A 263 3.50 -0.44 3.01
N VAL A 264 2.83 0.54 2.38
CA VAL A 264 2.89 0.76 0.94
C VAL A 264 4.33 0.95 0.49
N ASN A 265 5.11 1.78 1.18
CA ASN A 265 6.52 2.02 0.85
C ASN A 265 7.37 0.73 0.95
N TYR A 266 7.13 -0.13 1.94
CA TYR A 266 7.85 -1.41 2.04
C TYR A 266 7.40 -2.41 0.98
N ILE A 267 6.10 -2.47 0.68
CA ILE A 267 5.56 -3.30 -0.39
C ILE A 267 6.14 -2.90 -1.75
N GLU A 268 6.25 -1.59 -2.02
CA GLU A 268 6.90 -1.05 -3.22
C GLU A 268 8.33 -1.60 -3.37
N LYS A 269 9.11 -1.59 -2.28
CA LYS A 269 10.48 -2.14 -2.24
C LYS A 269 10.53 -3.65 -2.41
N ILE A 270 9.68 -4.39 -1.68
CA ILE A 270 9.65 -5.87 -1.67
C ILE A 270 9.39 -6.41 -3.08
N TYR A 271 8.45 -5.82 -3.82
CA TYR A 271 8.08 -6.31 -5.16
C TYR A 271 8.66 -5.50 -6.31
N ASN A 272 9.47 -4.48 -6.01
CA ASN A 272 9.98 -3.51 -6.98
C ASN A 272 8.88 -2.93 -7.88
N VAL A 273 7.83 -2.41 -7.23
CA VAL A 273 6.66 -1.80 -7.86
C VAL A 273 6.43 -0.39 -7.33
N LYS A 274 5.65 0.41 -8.06
CA LYS A 274 5.07 1.66 -7.56
C LYS A 274 3.58 1.46 -7.33
N VAL A 275 3.07 1.80 -6.14
CA VAL A 275 1.66 1.71 -5.82
C VAL A 275 1.04 3.10 -5.98
N ILE A 276 0.06 3.19 -6.87
CA ILE A 276 -0.72 4.41 -7.11
C ILE A 276 -2.09 4.23 -6.50
N ILE A 277 -2.47 5.14 -5.61
CA ILE A 277 -3.70 5.04 -4.83
C ILE A 277 -4.68 6.11 -5.29
N LEU A 278 -5.84 5.70 -5.79
CA LEU A 278 -6.96 6.55 -6.14
C LEU A 278 -7.78 6.82 -4.88
N TRP A 279 -7.78 8.06 -4.39
CA TRP A 279 -8.52 8.43 -3.19
C TRP A 279 -10.00 8.63 -3.52
N LYS A 280 -10.88 7.78 -2.98
CA LYS A 280 -12.32 7.78 -3.27
C LYS A 280 -12.98 9.13 -3.05
N ASN A 281 -12.87 9.68 -1.83
CA ASN A 281 -13.66 10.84 -1.44
C ASN A 281 -13.10 12.16 -2.00
N ARG A 282 -11.80 12.21 -2.31
CA ARG A 282 -11.17 13.43 -2.87
C ARG A 282 -11.12 13.44 -4.40
N GLY A 283 -11.19 12.29 -5.05
CA GLY A 283 -11.12 12.21 -6.51
C GLY A 283 -9.76 12.59 -7.10
N ILE A 284 -8.70 12.56 -6.29
CA ILE A 284 -7.29 12.82 -6.64
C ILE A 284 -6.41 11.66 -6.20
N PHE A 285 -5.23 11.50 -6.78
CA PHE A 285 -4.29 10.50 -6.28
C PHE A 285 -3.85 10.83 -4.85
N TYR A 286 -3.79 9.81 -4.01
CA TYR A 286 -3.28 9.93 -2.65
C TYR A 286 -1.76 10.20 -2.72
N PRO A 287 -1.24 11.21 -2.00
CA PRO A 287 0.19 11.49 -1.98
C PRO A 287 0.92 10.36 -1.24
N THR A 288 1.65 9.53 -1.98
CA THR A 288 2.47 8.48 -1.37
C THR A 288 3.87 9.02 -1.08
N LEU A 289 4.44 8.61 0.06
CA LEU A 289 5.79 9.03 0.50
C LEU A 289 6.92 8.26 -0.19
N GLY A 290 6.59 7.40 -1.17
CA GLY A 290 7.56 6.48 -1.76
C GLY A 290 8.39 7.13 -2.85
N ASP A 291 9.71 7.23 -2.64
CA ASP A 291 10.70 7.66 -3.62
C ASP A 291 11.15 6.52 -4.55
N GLN A 292 10.36 5.45 -4.69
CA GLN A 292 10.73 4.33 -5.56
C GLN A 292 10.79 4.83 -7.01
N VAL A 293 11.99 5.08 -7.51
CA VAL A 293 12.27 5.57 -8.88
C VAL A 293 12.52 4.41 -9.86
N ASP A 294 13.09 3.31 -9.36
CA ASP A 294 13.54 2.16 -10.16
C ASP A 294 12.50 1.00 -10.22
N PHE A 295 11.22 1.34 -10.12
CA PHE A 295 10.14 0.35 -10.20
C PHE A 295 10.01 -0.25 -11.60
N THR A 296 9.62 -1.52 -11.66
CA THR A 296 9.38 -2.20 -12.96
C THR A 296 7.92 -2.16 -13.38
N LYS A 297 7.01 -2.00 -12.42
CA LYS A 297 5.56 -2.03 -12.62
C LYS A 297 4.87 -1.03 -11.71
N ILE A 298 3.69 -0.59 -12.13
CA ILE A 298 2.75 0.13 -11.27
C ILE A 298 1.57 -0.76 -10.89
N VAL A 299 1.05 -0.58 -9.68
CA VAL A 299 -0.15 -1.23 -9.16
C VAL A 299 -1.18 -0.15 -8.83
N LEU A 300 -2.43 -0.32 -9.28
CA LEU A 300 -3.50 0.63 -9.02
C LEU A 300 -4.40 0.16 -7.87
N ILE A 301 -4.53 0.99 -6.86
CA ILE A 301 -5.33 0.73 -5.65
C ILE A 301 -6.39 1.82 -5.49
N TYR A 302 -7.54 1.47 -4.95
CA TYR A 302 -8.61 2.38 -4.55
C TYR A 302 -8.62 2.47 -3.04
N TYR A 303 -8.70 3.68 -2.49
CA TYR A 303 -8.76 3.88 -1.04
C TYR A 303 -10.03 4.61 -0.64
N ASP A 304 -10.83 3.96 0.22
CA ASP A 304 -11.99 4.52 0.88
C ASP A 304 -11.63 4.94 2.31
N ASP A 305 -11.25 6.20 2.48
CA ASP A 305 -10.84 6.79 3.76
C ASP A 305 -11.97 6.89 4.78
N ALA A 306 -13.24 6.84 4.36
CA ALA A 306 -14.36 6.85 5.29
C ALA A 306 -14.39 5.59 6.18
N ILE A 307 -13.88 4.47 5.65
CA ILE A 307 -13.86 3.17 6.33
C ILE A 307 -12.46 2.55 6.41
N GLY A 308 -11.42 3.24 5.92
CA GLY A 308 -10.05 2.76 5.90
C GLY A 308 -9.85 1.52 5.02
N HIS A 309 -10.53 1.43 3.87
CA HIS A 309 -10.57 0.21 3.05
C HIS A 309 -9.79 0.36 1.74
N PHE A 310 -8.94 -0.63 1.44
CA PHE A 310 -8.17 -0.70 0.19
C PHE A 310 -8.75 -1.75 -0.75
N GLN A 311 -8.84 -1.40 -2.03
CA GLN A 311 -9.41 -2.24 -3.09
C GLN A 311 -8.55 -2.15 -4.35
N VAL A 312 -8.74 -3.06 -5.30
CA VAL A 312 -7.95 -3.07 -6.55
C VAL A 312 -8.64 -2.23 -7.62
N ILE A 313 -7.91 -1.38 -8.32
CA ILE A 313 -8.41 -0.65 -9.49
C ILE A 313 -8.11 -1.42 -10.77
N GLY A 314 -9.08 -1.46 -11.67
CA GLY A 314 -8.95 -1.97 -13.02
C GLY A 314 -9.27 -0.88 -14.04
N LEU A 315 -8.43 -0.75 -15.07
CA LEU A 315 -8.68 0.13 -16.20
C LEU A 315 -8.92 -0.66 -17.47
N LYS A 316 -9.85 -0.20 -18.31
CA LYS A 316 -10.09 -0.74 -19.67
C LYS A 316 -10.37 0.41 -20.63
N LYS A 317 -9.68 0.45 -21.77
CA LYS A 317 -10.03 1.40 -22.84
C LYS A 317 -11.44 1.10 -23.37
N MET A 318 -12.24 2.13 -23.58
CA MET A 318 -13.62 1.98 -24.06
C MET A 318 -13.71 1.35 -25.45
N ASN A 319 -12.69 1.57 -26.28
CA ASN A 319 -12.60 1.02 -27.64
C ASN A 319 -11.82 -0.30 -27.69
N SER A 320 -11.43 -0.88 -26.55
CA SER A 320 -10.78 -2.19 -26.53
C SER A 320 -11.78 -3.31 -26.85
N PRO A 321 -11.31 -4.45 -27.36
CA PRO A 321 -12.16 -5.61 -27.63
C PRO A 321 -13.04 -5.95 -26.42
N PRO A 322 -14.32 -6.32 -26.61
CA PRO A 322 -15.23 -6.60 -25.50
C PRO A 322 -14.66 -7.63 -24.52
N LYS A 323 -14.02 -8.68 -25.02
CA LYS A 323 -13.47 -9.78 -24.21
C LYS A 323 -12.19 -9.45 -23.42
N SER A 324 -11.56 -8.29 -23.62
CA SER A 324 -10.37 -7.97 -22.81
C SER A 324 -10.78 -7.63 -21.37
N ASP A 325 -10.12 -8.22 -20.38
CA ASP A 325 -10.39 -7.89 -18.98
C ASP A 325 -9.84 -6.49 -18.62
N LEU A 326 -10.16 -6.02 -17.41
CA LEU A 326 -9.59 -4.82 -16.83
C LEU A 326 -8.16 -5.07 -16.34
N ILE A 327 -7.30 -4.07 -16.50
CA ILE A 327 -5.88 -4.13 -16.16
C ILE A 327 -5.64 -3.33 -14.88
N SER A 328 -5.10 -3.99 -13.86
CA SER A 328 -4.75 -3.37 -12.55
C SER A 328 -3.26 -3.12 -12.36
N VAL A 329 -2.42 -3.68 -13.24
CA VAL A 329 -0.96 -3.60 -13.19
C VAL A 329 -0.42 -3.28 -14.57
N PHE A 330 0.47 -2.30 -14.65
CA PHE A 330 1.14 -1.93 -15.90
C PHE A 330 2.65 -2.06 -15.72
N SER A 331 3.36 -2.53 -16.74
CA SER A 331 4.82 -2.34 -16.76
C SER A 331 5.13 -0.85 -16.92
N LYS A 332 6.30 -0.41 -16.45
CA LYS A 332 6.70 1.00 -16.48
C LYS A 332 6.59 1.63 -17.89
N GLU A 333 6.89 0.85 -18.92
CA GLU A 333 6.88 1.25 -20.32
C GLU A 333 5.47 1.29 -20.93
N LYS A 334 4.49 0.62 -20.29
CA LYS A 334 3.12 0.46 -20.79
C LYS A 334 2.09 1.27 -20.00
N ILE A 335 2.55 2.17 -19.13
CA ILE A 335 1.67 3.07 -18.37
C ILE A 335 0.94 4.01 -19.36
N PRO A 336 -0.40 4.09 -19.33
CA PRO A 336 -1.14 5.02 -20.17
C PRO A 336 -0.72 6.48 -19.98
N THR A 337 -0.51 7.22 -21.07
CA THR A 337 -0.19 8.66 -21.03
C THR A 337 -1.22 9.47 -20.22
N SER A 338 -2.50 9.09 -20.30
CA SER A 338 -3.57 9.71 -19.50
C SER A 338 -3.36 9.52 -18.00
N LEU A 339 -2.92 8.33 -17.58
CA LEU A 339 -2.61 8.05 -16.19
C LEU A 339 -1.37 8.83 -15.72
N LYS A 340 -0.30 8.86 -16.52
CA LYS A 340 0.89 9.69 -16.24
C LYS A 340 0.52 11.15 -16.04
N LYS A 341 -0.27 11.70 -16.97
CA LYS A 341 -0.75 13.09 -16.91
C LYS A 341 -1.56 13.36 -15.64
N LEU A 342 -2.58 12.54 -15.37
CA LEU A 342 -3.41 12.69 -14.17
C LEU A 342 -2.58 12.62 -12.88
N TYR A 343 -1.61 11.69 -12.84
CA TYR A 343 -0.75 11.50 -11.68
C TYR A 343 0.18 12.70 -11.46
N LYS A 344 0.79 13.21 -12.53
CA LYS A 344 1.60 14.43 -12.50
C LYS A 344 0.78 15.64 -12.06
N ASP A 345 -0.42 15.81 -12.61
CA ASP A 345 -1.32 16.92 -12.29
C ASP A 345 -1.71 16.93 -10.79
N ASP A 346 -1.90 15.74 -10.18
CA ASP A 346 -2.34 15.63 -8.78
C ASP A 346 -1.18 15.65 -7.78
N THR A 347 -0.01 15.12 -8.16
CA THR A 347 1.09 14.85 -7.21
C THR A 347 2.36 15.65 -7.48
N ASN A 348 2.45 16.33 -8.63
CA ASN A 348 3.66 16.94 -9.17
C ASN A 348 4.83 15.96 -9.42
N ASN A 349 4.60 14.65 -9.33
CA ASN A 349 5.60 13.61 -9.58
C ASN A 349 5.43 12.97 -10.95
N ASP A 350 6.53 12.55 -11.55
CA ASP A 350 6.54 11.82 -12.81
C ASP A 350 6.57 10.29 -12.59
N LEU A 351 6.03 9.56 -13.55
CA LEU A 351 6.06 8.08 -13.59
C LEU A 351 7.03 7.55 -14.66
N ASP A 352 7.93 8.40 -15.14
CA ASP A 352 8.88 8.09 -16.21
C ASP A 352 10.17 7.41 -15.73
#